data_AF-A0A7L0HMN0-F1
#
_entry.id   AF-A0A7L0HMN0-F1
#
_cell.length_a   1.000
_cell.length_b   1.000
_cell.length_c   1.000
_cell.angle_alpha   90.00
_cell.angle_beta   90.00
_cell.angle_gamma   90.00
#
_symmetry.space_group_name_H-M   'P 1'
#
loop_
_entity.id
_entity.type
_entity.pdbx_description
1 polymer ?
#
loop_
_entity_poly.entity_id
_entity_poly.type
_entity_poly.pdbx_seq_one_letter_code
_entity_poly.pdbx_strand_id
1 'polypeptide(L)'
;YRLVPEVCFPEQFHDALRATKHFLQPDVLAEYSVDPNRIAISGDSAGGNLAAAVCQQLSQDEHLTIRPKLQALIYPVLQAFDFNTPSYQQNMNMPVLPRYVMISYWIDYFNGNYDLAHSLLINNHTALDVGQAHSFRGRLNWTSLLPSSFKKNYKPVIQTTGEAEIVQQIPALLDVRAVPLLAENETLRLQPKTYILTCENDVLRDDGVMYAKRLENAGVEVTLDHFQDCFHGCMIFTIWPTDFSAGVQTRNSYIKWLDENL
;
A
#
# COMPACT_ATOMS: atom_id res chain seq x y z
N TYR A 1 -1.86 -4.39 -16.09
CA TYR A 1 -3.13 -4.92 -15.58
C TYR A 1 -4.26 -4.05 -16.14
N ARG A 2 -5.49 -4.57 -16.25
CA ARG A 2 -6.66 -3.79 -16.69
C ARG A 2 -6.97 -2.66 -15.69
N LEU A 3 -7.65 -1.60 -16.10
CA LEU A 3 -7.88 -0.41 -15.25
C LEU A 3 -9.37 -0.20 -14.96
N VAL A 4 -9.64 0.67 -14.00
CA VAL A 4 -10.98 1.28 -13.84
C VAL A 4 -11.19 2.30 -14.97
N PRO A 5 -12.43 2.46 -15.48
CA PRO A 5 -13.66 1.80 -15.05
C PRO A 5 -13.93 0.47 -15.77
N GLU A 6 -13.07 0.02 -16.69
CA GLU A 6 -13.33 -1.18 -17.50
C GLU A 6 -13.46 -2.45 -16.65
N VAL A 7 -12.66 -2.54 -15.59
CA VAL A 7 -12.78 -3.57 -14.55
C VAL A 7 -12.53 -2.96 -13.17
N CYS A 8 -13.13 -3.55 -12.14
CA CYS A 8 -12.92 -3.17 -10.75
C CYS A 8 -12.27 -4.33 -9.97
N PHE A 9 -11.88 -4.06 -8.72
CA PHE A 9 -11.35 -5.09 -7.83
C PHE A 9 -12.28 -6.31 -7.80
N PRO A 10 -11.75 -7.55 -7.86
CA PRO A 10 -10.33 -7.94 -7.74
C PRO A 10 -9.57 -8.13 -9.07
N GLU A 11 -10.07 -7.65 -10.21
CA GLU A 11 -9.50 -7.99 -11.52
C GLU A 11 -8.05 -7.50 -11.69
N GLN A 12 -7.71 -6.32 -11.18
CA GLN A 12 -6.35 -5.78 -11.22
C GLN A 12 -5.36 -6.63 -10.42
N PHE A 13 -5.80 -7.09 -9.24
CA PHE A 13 -5.05 -8.02 -8.40
C PHE A 13 -4.85 -9.36 -9.11
N HIS A 14 -5.90 -9.91 -9.73
CA HIS A 14 -5.81 -11.15 -10.50
C HIS A 14 -4.87 -11.05 -11.70
N ASP A 15 -4.89 -9.92 -12.41
CA ASP A 15 -3.97 -9.67 -13.52
C ASP A 15 -2.51 -9.63 -13.04
N ALA A 16 -2.22 -8.88 -11.97
CA ALA A 16 -0.88 -8.77 -11.39
C ALA A 16 -0.39 -10.13 -10.87
N LEU A 17 -1.25 -10.89 -10.17
CA LEU A 17 -0.93 -12.22 -9.66
C LEU A 17 -0.65 -13.21 -10.80
N ARG A 18 -1.48 -13.21 -11.85
CA ARG A 18 -1.32 -14.10 -13.00
C ARG A 18 -0.03 -13.80 -13.77
N ALA A 19 0.25 -12.53 -14.04
CA ALA A 19 1.48 -12.10 -14.69
C ALA A 19 2.70 -12.52 -13.86
N THR A 20 2.66 -12.31 -12.54
CA THR A 20 3.77 -12.70 -11.64
C THR A 20 3.97 -14.21 -11.61
N LYS A 21 2.90 -15.00 -11.47
CA LYS A 21 2.99 -16.47 -11.49
C LYS A 21 3.51 -17.02 -12.81
N HIS A 22 3.14 -16.41 -13.93
CA HIS A 22 3.65 -16.77 -15.24
C HIS A 22 5.15 -16.44 -15.35
N PHE A 23 5.56 -15.23 -14.94
CA PHE A 23 6.97 -14.83 -14.96
C PHE A 23 7.86 -15.74 -14.10
N LEU A 24 7.35 -16.21 -12.95
CA LEU A 24 8.09 -17.10 -12.04
C LEU A 24 8.22 -18.55 -12.53
N GLN A 25 7.67 -18.91 -13.70
CA GLN A 25 7.83 -20.26 -14.23
C GLN A 25 9.28 -20.51 -14.68
N PRO A 26 9.88 -21.68 -14.42
CA PRO A 26 11.29 -21.94 -14.74
C PRO A 26 11.65 -21.76 -16.22
N ASP A 27 10.77 -22.12 -17.14
CA ASP A 27 10.94 -21.96 -18.59
C ASP A 27 10.91 -20.48 -19.00
N VAL A 28 10.01 -19.69 -18.42
CA VAL A 28 9.93 -18.24 -18.66
C VAL A 28 11.18 -17.53 -18.13
N LEU A 29 11.64 -17.86 -16.92
CA LEU A 29 12.89 -17.30 -16.38
C LEU A 29 14.11 -17.66 -17.24
N ALA A 30 14.16 -18.90 -17.75
CA ALA A 30 15.22 -19.33 -18.65
C ALA A 30 15.20 -18.58 -19.99
N GLU A 31 14.00 -18.34 -20.56
CA GLU A 31 13.82 -17.55 -21.78
C GLU A 31 14.40 -16.14 -21.64
N TYR A 32 14.15 -15.48 -20.51
CA TYR A 32 14.65 -14.13 -20.23
C TYR A 32 16.03 -14.08 -19.58
N SER A 33 16.70 -15.23 -19.38
CA SER A 33 18.01 -15.33 -18.70
C SER A 33 18.03 -14.71 -17.30
N VAL A 34 16.93 -14.87 -16.54
CA VAL A 34 16.77 -14.34 -15.18
C VAL A 34 17.25 -15.35 -14.15
N ASP A 35 18.08 -14.91 -13.20
CA ASP A 35 18.48 -15.73 -12.06
C ASP A 35 17.28 -15.91 -11.10
N PRO A 36 16.81 -17.15 -10.84
CA PRO A 36 15.69 -17.41 -9.94
C PRO A 36 15.94 -16.98 -8.48
N ASN A 37 17.19 -16.70 -8.10
CA ASN A 37 17.55 -16.17 -6.79
C ASN A 37 17.60 -14.65 -6.72
N ARG A 38 17.39 -13.94 -7.83
CA ARG A 38 17.49 -12.47 -7.92
C ARG A 38 16.22 -11.87 -8.54
N ILE A 39 15.08 -12.12 -7.89
CA ILE A 39 13.77 -11.63 -8.35
C ILE A 39 13.19 -10.68 -7.30
N ALA A 40 12.74 -9.51 -7.73
CA ALA A 40 11.98 -8.57 -6.92
C ALA A 40 10.58 -8.36 -7.51
N ILE A 41 9.60 -8.08 -6.65
CA ILE A 41 8.36 -7.42 -7.05
C ILE A 41 8.43 -5.96 -6.64
N SER A 42 7.94 -5.06 -7.47
CA SER A 42 7.96 -3.62 -7.17
C SER A 42 6.75 -2.92 -7.74
N GLY A 43 6.36 -1.82 -7.12
CA GLY A 43 5.30 -0.96 -7.62
C GLY A 43 5.18 0.33 -6.82
N ASP A 44 4.64 1.35 -7.46
CA ASP A 44 4.45 2.67 -6.89
C ASP A 44 2.97 3.00 -6.67
N SER A 45 2.63 3.70 -5.58
CA SER A 45 1.25 4.07 -5.26
C SER A 45 0.29 2.86 -5.26
N ALA A 46 -0.72 2.84 -6.14
CA ALA A 46 -1.60 1.69 -6.37
C ALA A 46 -0.87 0.45 -6.93
N GLY A 47 0.22 0.63 -7.67
CA GLY A 47 1.13 -0.47 -8.03
C GLY A 47 1.84 -1.05 -6.80
N GLY A 48 2.18 -0.22 -5.81
CA GLY A 48 2.74 -0.65 -4.53
C GLY A 48 1.73 -1.46 -3.70
N ASN A 49 0.44 -1.10 -3.78
CA ASN A 49 -0.65 -1.91 -3.25
C ASN A 49 -0.65 -3.33 -3.86
N LEU A 50 -0.68 -3.40 -5.20
CA LEU A 50 -0.70 -4.66 -5.94
C LEU A 50 0.55 -5.50 -5.64
N ALA A 51 1.74 -4.87 -5.59
CA ALA A 51 2.98 -5.55 -5.27
C ALA A 51 2.92 -6.20 -3.87
N ALA A 52 2.48 -5.46 -2.85
CA ALA A 52 2.32 -5.98 -1.50
C ALA A 52 1.27 -7.12 -1.44
N ALA A 53 0.09 -6.92 -2.05
CA ALA A 53 -0.97 -7.92 -2.08
C ALA A 53 -0.55 -9.22 -2.77
N VAL A 54 0.12 -9.11 -3.93
CA VAL A 54 0.63 -10.27 -4.67
C VAL A 54 1.70 -10.98 -3.87
N CYS A 55 2.62 -10.26 -3.22
CA CYS A 55 3.64 -10.87 -2.36
C CYS A 55 3.01 -11.66 -1.20
N GLN A 56 1.99 -11.10 -0.55
CA GLN A 56 1.21 -11.79 0.48
C GLN A 56 0.55 -13.06 -0.06
N GLN A 57 -0.13 -12.97 -1.20
CA GLN A 57 -0.79 -14.13 -1.82
C GLN A 57 0.19 -15.22 -2.24
N LEU A 58 1.33 -14.84 -2.81
CA LEU A 58 2.36 -15.81 -3.21
C LEU A 58 2.94 -16.49 -1.98
N SER A 59 3.21 -15.76 -0.88
CA SER A 59 3.80 -16.31 0.35
C SER A 59 3.03 -17.48 0.96
N GLN A 60 1.72 -17.56 0.69
CA GLN A 60 0.82 -18.63 1.14
C GLN A 60 0.69 -19.79 0.15
N ASP A 61 1.18 -19.66 -1.08
CA ASP A 61 1.04 -20.67 -2.13
C ASP A 61 2.13 -21.74 -2.01
N GLU A 62 1.85 -22.86 -1.35
CA GLU A 62 2.81 -23.95 -1.12
C GLU A 62 3.35 -24.61 -2.40
N HIS A 63 2.65 -24.46 -3.54
CA HIS A 63 3.07 -25.04 -4.82
C HIS A 63 4.12 -24.19 -5.54
N LEU A 64 4.34 -22.96 -5.11
CA LEU A 64 5.28 -22.05 -5.74
C LEU A 64 6.72 -22.37 -5.30
N THR A 65 7.55 -22.81 -6.24
CA THR A 65 8.95 -23.20 -6.02
C THR A 65 9.91 -22.01 -6.12
N ILE A 66 9.66 -21.07 -7.03
CA ILE A 66 10.46 -19.84 -7.22
C ILE A 66 9.66 -18.65 -6.72
N ARG A 67 10.29 -17.82 -5.89
CA ARG A 67 9.63 -16.70 -5.20
C ARG A 67 10.45 -15.42 -5.34
N PRO A 68 9.80 -14.24 -5.37
CA PRO A 68 10.50 -12.97 -5.18
C PRO A 68 11.30 -13.00 -3.87
N LYS A 69 12.56 -12.60 -3.94
CA LYS A 69 13.45 -12.45 -2.78
C LYS A 69 13.31 -11.08 -2.13
N LEU A 70 12.85 -10.10 -2.90
CA LEU A 70 12.63 -8.73 -2.46
C LEU A 70 11.21 -8.26 -2.83
N GLN A 71 10.68 -7.33 -2.04
CA GLN A 71 9.59 -6.45 -2.47
C GLN A 71 10.01 -4.98 -2.29
N ALA A 72 9.70 -4.12 -3.24
CA ALA A 72 9.95 -2.69 -3.15
C ALA A 72 8.66 -1.89 -3.37
N LEU A 73 8.24 -1.15 -2.34
CA LEU A 73 6.96 -0.46 -2.30
C LEU A 73 7.19 1.04 -2.25
N ILE A 74 6.82 1.72 -3.32
CA ILE A 74 7.16 3.14 -3.50
C ILE A 74 5.90 3.96 -3.19
N TYR A 75 5.93 4.75 -2.11
CA TYR A 75 4.80 5.52 -1.56
C TYR A 75 3.44 4.79 -1.68
N PRO A 76 3.34 3.55 -1.13
CA PRO A 76 2.26 2.63 -1.47
C PRO A 76 0.92 3.00 -0.82
N VAL A 77 -0.18 2.74 -1.53
CA VAL A 77 -1.54 2.73 -0.95
C VAL A 77 -1.74 1.39 -0.24
N LEU A 78 -2.04 1.34 1.07
CA LEU A 78 -2.12 0.05 1.78
C LEU A 78 -3.35 -0.16 2.65
N GLN A 79 -4.16 0.88 2.91
CA GLN A 79 -5.39 0.74 3.68
C GLN A 79 -6.51 1.69 3.23
N ALA A 80 -7.75 1.25 3.47
CA ALA A 80 -8.98 2.02 3.30
C ALA A 80 -9.80 2.09 4.60
N PHE A 81 -9.14 1.89 5.75
CA PHE A 81 -9.74 1.76 7.07
C PHE A 81 -9.81 3.08 7.84
N ASP A 82 -8.78 3.92 7.74
CA ASP A 82 -8.66 5.20 8.44
C ASP A 82 -8.14 6.29 7.48
N PHE A 83 -9.05 7.15 7.03
CA PHE A 83 -8.75 8.33 6.19
C PHE A 83 -8.41 9.58 7.03
N ASN A 84 -8.09 9.39 8.31
CA ASN A 84 -7.79 10.44 9.27
C ASN A 84 -6.51 10.13 10.08
N THR A 85 -5.59 9.34 9.54
CA THR A 85 -4.22 9.27 10.08
C THR A 85 -3.55 10.66 10.04
N PRO A 86 -2.47 10.90 10.81
CA PRO A 86 -1.74 12.17 10.80
C PRO A 86 -1.41 12.69 9.39
N SER A 87 -0.96 11.84 8.48
CA SER A 87 -0.63 12.20 7.09
C SER A 87 -1.84 12.56 6.24
N TYR A 88 -2.95 11.81 6.35
CA TYR A 88 -4.21 12.17 5.70
C TYR A 88 -4.75 13.52 6.17
N GLN A 89 -4.55 13.88 7.44
CA GLN A 89 -4.92 15.19 7.99
C GLN A 89 -3.94 16.30 7.55
N GLN A 90 -2.64 16.06 7.68
CA GLN A 90 -1.58 17.00 7.32
C GLN A 90 -1.62 17.39 5.86
N ASN A 91 -1.77 16.39 4.98
CA ASN A 91 -1.60 16.53 3.54
C ASN A 91 -2.94 16.56 2.80
N MET A 92 -4.05 16.85 3.49
CA MET A 92 -5.41 16.74 2.95
C MET A 92 -5.66 17.50 1.64
N ASN A 93 -4.91 18.59 1.41
CA ASN A 93 -5.03 19.47 0.25
C ASN A 93 -3.79 19.43 -0.68
N MET A 94 -2.91 18.43 -0.54
CA MET A 94 -1.73 18.33 -1.41
C MET A 94 -2.14 18.21 -2.88
N PRO A 95 -1.64 19.05 -3.81
CA PRO A 95 -2.17 19.12 -5.17
C PRO A 95 -2.12 17.81 -5.96
N VAL A 96 -1.10 16.98 -5.72
CA VAL A 96 -0.90 15.73 -6.48
C VAL A 96 -1.85 14.63 -6.02
N LEU A 97 -2.08 14.51 -4.71
CA LEU A 97 -2.99 13.53 -4.14
C LEU A 97 -3.72 14.13 -2.93
N PRO A 98 -4.79 14.91 -3.15
CA PRO A 98 -5.65 15.38 -2.07
C PRO A 98 -6.38 14.20 -1.42
N ARG A 99 -6.71 14.32 -0.14
CA ARG A 99 -7.41 13.25 0.60
C ARG A 99 -8.73 12.84 -0.05
N TYR A 100 -9.53 13.80 -0.53
CA TYR A 100 -10.82 13.49 -1.13
C TYR A 100 -10.68 12.72 -2.45
N VAL A 101 -9.61 12.97 -3.21
CA VAL A 101 -9.30 12.25 -4.46
C VAL A 101 -8.96 10.79 -4.14
N MET A 102 -8.19 10.54 -3.07
CA MET A 102 -7.88 9.18 -2.65
C MET A 102 -9.14 8.38 -2.29
N ILE A 103 -10.16 9.03 -1.70
CA ILE A 103 -11.45 8.40 -1.43
C ILE A 103 -12.17 8.06 -2.74
N SER A 104 -12.18 8.98 -3.71
CA SER A 104 -12.74 8.71 -5.05
C SER A 104 -12.06 7.52 -5.71
N TYR A 105 -10.73 7.40 -5.62
CA TYR A 105 -10.00 6.25 -6.15
C TYR A 105 -10.40 4.93 -5.48
N TRP A 106 -10.61 4.89 -4.16
CA TRP A 106 -11.13 3.69 -3.49
C TRP A 106 -12.56 3.35 -3.94
N ILE A 107 -13.43 4.35 -4.11
CA ILE A 107 -14.79 4.16 -4.60
C ILE A 107 -14.77 3.58 -6.01
N ASP A 108 -14.02 4.19 -6.94
CA ASP A 108 -13.87 3.69 -8.31
C ASP A 108 -13.29 2.27 -8.33
N TYR A 109 -12.24 2.03 -7.53
CA TYR A 109 -11.58 0.72 -7.47
C TYR A 109 -12.52 -0.41 -7.07
N PHE A 110 -13.52 -0.11 -6.23
CA PHE A 110 -14.51 -1.08 -5.76
C PHE A 110 -15.86 -1.01 -6.49
N ASN A 111 -15.99 -0.21 -7.54
CA ASN A 111 -17.27 0.07 -8.19
C ASN A 111 -18.35 0.59 -7.20
N GLY A 112 -17.91 1.40 -6.23
CA GLY A 112 -18.76 1.92 -5.17
C GLY A 112 -19.63 3.09 -5.61
N ASN A 113 -20.62 3.43 -4.78
CA ASN A 113 -21.42 4.64 -4.97
C ASN A 113 -20.69 5.85 -4.37
N TYR A 114 -20.58 6.93 -5.14
CA TYR A 114 -20.03 8.21 -4.70
C TYR A 114 -20.79 8.89 -3.56
N ASP A 115 -22.06 8.55 -3.33
CA ASP A 115 -22.81 9.00 -2.16
C ASP A 115 -22.13 8.61 -0.83
N LEU A 116 -21.30 7.55 -0.85
CA LEU A 116 -20.54 7.07 0.31
C LEU A 116 -19.30 7.92 0.61
N ALA A 117 -18.89 8.82 -0.29
CA ALA A 117 -17.61 9.54 -0.17
C ALA A 117 -17.51 10.34 1.14
N HIS A 118 -18.60 10.99 1.57
CA HIS A 118 -18.60 11.72 2.82
C HIS A 118 -18.47 10.78 4.03
N SER A 119 -19.24 9.69 4.05
CA SER A 119 -19.21 8.70 5.13
C SER A 119 -17.83 8.02 5.25
N LEU A 120 -17.18 7.72 4.12
CA LEU A 120 -15.80 7.22 4.11
C LEU A 120 -14.81 8.26 4.66
N LEU A 121 -14.91 9.53 4.24
CA LEU A 121 -14.02 10.61 4.70
C LEU A 121 -13.99 10.76 6.22
N ILE A 122 -15.13 10.55 6.87
CA ILE A 122 -15.26 10.68 8.33
C ILE A 122 -15.10 9.34 9.08
N ASN A 123 -14.73 8.27 8.38
CA ASN A 123 -14.54 6.90 8.89
C ASN A 123 -15.82 6.25 9.48
N ASN A 124 -17.01 6.51 8.93
CA ASN A 124 -18.24 5.87 9.41
C ASN A 124 -18.22 4.35 9.21
N HIS A 125 -17.55 3.84 8.17
CA HIS A 125 -17.44 2.41 7.88
C HIS A 125 -16.51 1.66 8.85
N THR A 126 -15.74 2.37 9.67
CA THR A 126 -14.86 1.79 10.69
C THR A 126 -15.10 2.41 12.07
N ALA A 127 -16.30 2.94 12.32
CA ALA A 127 -16.72 3.38 13.65
C ALA A 127 -16.67 2.24 14.69
N LEU A 128 -16.69 2.59 15.98
CA LEU A 128 -16.51 1.62 17.08
C LEU A 128 -17.61 0.55 17.13
N ASP A 129 -18.83 0.87 16.73
CA ASP A 129 -19.98 -0.06 16.69
C ASP A 129 -20.08 -0.88 15.39
N VAL A 130 -19.24 -0.62 14.38
CA VAL A 130 -19.15 -1.43 13.17
C VAL A 130 -18.38 -2.73 13.48
N GLY A 131 -19.12 -3.79 13.79
CA GLY A 131 -18.56 -5.07 14.24
C GLY A 131 -17.58 -5.73 13.25
N GLN A 132 -17.81 -5.58 11.94
CA GLN A 132 -16.95 -6.11 10.88
C GLN A 132 -15.53 -5.53 10.92
N ALA A 133 -15.39 -4.28 11.38
CA ALA A 133 -14.11 -3.58 11.48
C ALA A 133 -13.34 -3.91 12.77
N HIS A 134 -13.98 -4.56 13.75
CA HIS A 134 -13.42 -4.74 15.10
C HIS A 134 -12.09 -5.51 15.08
N SER A 135 -12.06 -6.67 14.41
CA SER A 135 -10.87 -7.55 14.36
C SER A 135 -9.65 -6.88 13.71
N PHE A 136 -9.87 -5.86 12.88
CA PHE A 136 -8.84 -5.13 12.16
C PHE A 136 -8.35 -3.88 12.90
N ARG A 137 -9.09 -3.33 13.86
CA ARG A 137 -8.72 -2.04 14.47
C ARG A 137 -7.33 -2.02 15.10
N GLY A 138 -6.96 -3.10 15.79
CA GLY A 138 -5.63 -3.23 16.41
C GLY A 138 -4.48 -3.24 15.39
N ARG A 139 -4.78 -3.65 14.15
CA ARG A 139 -3.84 -3.80 13.03
C ARG A 139 -3.49 -2.49 12.34
N LEU A 140 -4.29 -1.44 12.53
CA LEU A 140 -4.02 -0.09 11.98
C LEU A 140 -4.02 0.99 13.05
N ASN A 141 -3.77 0.63 14.31
CA ASN A 141 -3.67 1.62 15.37
C ASN A 141 -2.41 2.48 15.17
N TRP A 142 -2.53 3.58 14.43
CA TRP A 142 -1.40 4.44 14.11
C TRP A 142 -0.76 5.06 15.35
N THR A 143 -1.47 5.16 16.49
CA THR A 143 -0.89 5.70 17.73
C THR A 143 0.24 4.83 18.29
N SER A 144 0.18 3.51 18.04
CA SER A 144 1.23 2.54 18.40
C SER A 144 2.21 2.26 17.26
N LEU A 145 1.75 2.34 16.01
CA LEU A 145 2.56 2.01 14.83
C LEU A 145 3.43 3.17 14.33
N LEU A 146 3.03 4.43 14.56
CA LEU A 146 3.78 5.60 14.12
C LEU A 146 4.76 6.10 15.22
N PRO A 147 6.00 6.47 14.86
CA PRO A 147 6.91 7.18 15.74
C PRO A 147 6.35 8.57 16.14
N SER A 148 6.81 9.12 17.27
CA SER A 148 6.33 10.42 17.77
C SER A 148 6.54 11.57 16.78
N SER A 149 7.60 11.53 15.95
CA SER A 149 7.86 12.51 14.90
C SER A 149 6.77 12.57 13.82
N PHE A 150 6.11 11.44 13.53
CA PHE A 150 5.02 11.34 12.55
C PHE A 150 3.67 11.69 13.17
N LYS A 151 3.46 11.33 14.45
CA LYS A 151 2.23 11.62 15.20
C LYS A 151 2.04 13.11 15.45
N LYS A 152 3.13 13.85 15.70
CA LYS A 152 3.12 15.29 16.02
C LYS A 152 2.07 15.58 17.12
N ASN A 153 1.11 16.47 16.85
CA ASN A 153 0.01 16.80 17.77
C ASN A 153 -1.34 16.24 17.30
N TYR A 154 -1.36 15.39 16.27
CA TYR A 154 -2.59 14.81 15.75
C TYR A 154 -3.21 13.84 16.76
N LYS A 155 -4.54 13.78 16.76
CA LYS A 155 -5.32 12.89 17.62
C LYS A 155 -6.18 11.96 16.76
N PRO A 156 -6.46 10.73 17.22
CA PRO A 156 -7.37 9.83 16.51
C PRO A 156 -8.74 10.48 16.29
N VAL A 157 -9.24 10.40 15.06
CA VAL A 157 -10.63 10.74 14.73
C VAL A 157 -11.41 9.44 14.77
N ILE A 158 -12.15 9.23 15.86
CA ILE A 158 -12.88 7.99 16.11
C ILE A 158 -14.37 8.31 16.17
N GLN A 159 -15.15 7.66 15.30
CA GLN A 159 -16.60 7.68 15.36
C GLN A 159 -17.09 6.61 16.34
N THR A 160 -17.99 6.97 17.25
CA THR A 160 -18.66 6.01 18.13
C THR A 160 -19.75 5.23 17.41
N THR A 161 -20.46 5.91 16.51
CA THR A 161 -21.59 5.36 15.75
C THR A 161 -21.35 5.58 14.27
N GLY A 162 -21.40 4.51 13.49
CA GLY A 162 -21.15 4.52 12.05
C GLY A 162 -22.24 3.84 11.23
N GLU A 163 -21.88 3.51 9.99
CA GLU A 163 -22.78 2.92 8.99
C GLU A 163 -22.23 1.56 8.59
N ALA A 164 -22.70 0.51 9.27
CA ALA A 164 -22.25 -0.86 9.02
C ALA A 164 -22.61 -1.35 7.60
N GLU A 165 -23.62 -0.76 6.98
CA GLU A 165 -24.07 -1.02 5.62
C GLU A 165 -22.99 -0.68 4.59
N ILE A 166 -22.07 0.25 4.87
CA ILE A 166 -20.98 0.60 3.94
C ILE A 166 -20.07 -0.60 3.71
N VAL A 167 -19.69 -1.31 4.78
CA VAL A 167 -18.84 -2.51 4.67
C VAL A 167 -19.63 -3.69 4.08
N GLN A 168 -20.96 -3.69 4.16
CA GLN A 168 -21.78 -4.69 3.48
C GLN A 168 -21.87 -4.43 1.98
N GLN A 169 -21.98 -3.15 1.57
CA GLN A 169 -21.99 -2.74 0.17
C GLN A 169 -20.61 -2.89 -0.48
N ILE A 170 -19.55 -2.59 0.27
CA ILE A 170 -18.16 -2.64 -0.20
C ILE A 170 -17.32 -3.46 0.79
N PRO A 171 -17.48 -4.79 0.82
CA PRO A 171 -16.69 -5.65 1.71
C PRO A 171 -15.19 -5.60 1.41
N ALA A 172 -14.82 -5.20 0.20
CA ALA A 172 -13.43 -5.03 -0.22
C ALA A 172 -12.65 -3.97 0.57
N LEU A 173 -13.34 -3.04 1.27
CA LEU A 173 -12.71 -2.10 2.21
C LEU A 173 -11.93 -2.81 3.33
N LEU A 174 -12.28 -4.08 3.62
CA LEU A 174 -11.63 -4.92 4.62
C LEU A 174 -11.00 -6.20 4.03
N ASP A 175 -10.91 -6.30 2.70
CA ASP A 175 -10.29 -7.45 2.04
C ASP A 175 -8.77 -7.25 1.93
N VAL A 176 -7.99 -8.12 2.55
CA VAL A 176 -6.52 -8.04 2.58
C VAL A 176 -5.88 -7.98 1.18
N ARG A 177 -6.55 -8.46 0.13
CA ARG A 177 -6.06 -8.37 -1.25
C ARG A 177 -6.16 -6.96 -1.83
N ALA A 178 -7.06 -6.14 -1.29
CA ALA A 178 -7.19 -4.72 -1.61
C ALA A 178 -6.46 -3.83 -0.59
N VAL A 179 -6.45 -4.22 0.69
CA VAL A 179 -5.86 -3.46 1.80
C VAL A 179 -4.79 -4.29 2.51
N PRO A 180 -3.59 -4.46 1.92
CA PRO A 180 -2.54 -5.36 2.42
C PRO A 180 -2.06 -5.06 3.83
N LEU A 181 -2.24 -3.82 4.32
CA LEU A 181 -1.93 -3.48 5.71
C LEU A 181 -2.80 -4.26 6.71
N LEU A 182 -3.95 -4.81 6.31
CA LEU A 182 -4.82 -5.62 7.18
C LEU A 182 -4.32 -7.06 7.43
N ALA A 183 -3.30 -7.52 6.68
CA ALA A 183 -2.84 -8.89 6.73
C ALA A 183 -2.47 -9.35 8.15
N GLU A 184 -2.66 -10.64 8.41
CA GLU A 184 -2.29 -11.28 9.67
C GLU A 184 -0.77 -11.34 9.84
N ASN A 185 -0.31 -11.40 11.09
CA ASN A 185 1.12 -11.48 11.39
C ASN A 185 1.77 -12.74 10.79
N GLU A 186 1.01 -13.84 10.72
CA GLU A 186 1.39 -15.11 10.10
C GLU A 186 1.67 -14.96 8.60
N THR A 187 1.00 -14.03 7.92
CA THR A 187 1.26 -13.71 6.51
C THR A 187 2.41 -12.71 6.39
N LEU A 188 2.45 -11.71 7.26
CA LEU A 188 3.50 -10.68 7.26
C LEU A 188 4.89 -11.27 7.48
N ARG A 189 5.04 -12.25 8.39
CA ARG A 189 6.34 -12.89 8.66
C ARG A 189 6.91 -13.71 7.49
N LEU A 190 6.08 -14.01 6.48
CA LEU A 190 6.49 -14.76 5.29
C LEU A 190 6.89 -13.82 4.13
N GLN A 191 6.82 -12.51 4.33
CA GLN A 191 7.16 -11.55 3.30
C GLN A 191 8.68 -11.49 3.06
N PRO A 192 9.10 -11.23 1.81
CA PRO A 192 10.52 -11.06 1.49
C PRO A 192 11.11 -9.81 2.15
N LYS A 193 12.44 -9.68 2.09
CA LYS A 193 13.12 -8.44 2.46
C LYS A 193 12.49 -7.27 1.70
N THR A 194 12.14 -6.23 2.44
CA THR A 194 11.21 -5.21 1.97
C THR A 194 11.86 -3.82 1.97
N TYR A 195 11.79 -3.14 0.83
CA TYR A 195 12.05 -1.71 0.72
C TYR A 195 10.74 -0.94 0.72
N ILE A 196 10.64 0.12 1.51
CA ILE A 196 9.52 1.04 1.50
C ILE A 196 10.06 2.45 1.36
N LEU A 197 9.58 3.18 0.37
CA LEU A 197 9.84 4.61 0.20
C LEU A 197 8.58 5.39 0.59
N THR A 198 8.71 6.42 1.42
CA THR A 198 7.61 7.33 1.76
C THR A 198 8.01 8.78 1.57
N CYS A 199 7.02 9.64 1.34
CA CYS A 199 7.19 11.08 1.16
C CYS A 199 6.47 11.83 2.28
N GLU A 200 7.06 12.90 2.82
CA GLU A 200 6.41 13.69 3.90
C GLU A 200 5.13 14.39 3.45
N ASN A 201 5.09 14.87 2.20
CA ASN A 201 3.96 15.60 1.62
C ASN A 201 3.04 14.65 0.82
N ASP A 202 2.61 13.58 1.47
CA ASP A 202 1.76 12.52 0.91
C ASP A 202 0.71 12.07 1.96
N VAL A 203 -0.55 11.92 1.56
CA VAL A 203 -1.61 11.38 2.42
C VAL A 203 -1.39 9.90 2.76
N LEU A 204 -0.63 9.17 1.93
CA LEU A 204 -0.31 7.76 2.11
C LEU A 204 0.97 7.53 2.93
N ARG A 205 1.64 8.59 3.39
CA ARG A 205 2.90 8.47 4.16
C ARG A 205 2.75 7.47 5.31
N ASP A 206 1.68 7.61 6.09
CA ASP A 206 1.50 6.77 7.27
C ASP A 206 1.11 5.32 6.91
N ASP A 207 0.50 5.07 5.75
CA ASP A 207 0.24 3.70 5.26
C ASP A 207 1.56 2.92 5.17
N GLY A 208 2.55 3.51 4.48
CA GLY A 208 3.88 2.93 4.31
C GLY A 208 4.63 2.76 5.63
N VAL A 209 4.62 3.78 6.51
CA VAL A 209 5.31 3.73 7.81
C VAL A 209 4.68 2.68 8.74
N MET A 210 3.34 2.60 8.78
CA MET A 210 2.65 1.57 9.56
C MET A 210 2.95 0.17 9.03
N TYR A 211 2.96 -0.02 7.71
CA TYR A 211 3.28 -1.32 7.13
C TYR A 211 4.71 -1.75 7.40
N ALA A 212 5.68 -0.83 7.24
CA ALA A 212 7.07 -1.04 7.63
C ALA A 212 7.17 -1.53 9.07
N LYS A 213 6.52 -0.80 10.01
CA LYS A 213 6.56 -1.16 11.42
C LYS A 213 5.97 -2.54 11.70
N ARG A 214 4.91 -2.92 10.98
CA ARG A 214 4.28 -4.23 11.14
C ARG A 214 5.10 -5.37 10.57
N LEU A 215 5.75 -5.16 9.43
CA LEU A 215 6.71 -6.11 8.85
C LEU A 215 7.90 -6.33 9.79
N GLU A 216 8.49 -5.24 10.33
CA GLU A 216 9.57 -5.32 11.32
C GLU A 216 9.15 -6.11 12.57
N ASN A 217 7.96 -5.82 13.11
CA ASN A 217 7.43 -6.54 14.27
C ASN A 217 7.15 -8.03 13.97
N ALA A 218 6.91 -8.38 12.70
CA ALA A 218 6.77 -9.76 12.24
C ALA A 218 8.12 -10.47 11.98
N GLY A 219 9.24 -9.75 12.10
CA GLY A 219 10.60 -10.26 11.90
C GLY A 219 11.11 -10.16 10.47
N VAL A 220 10.46 -9.38 9.61
CA VAL A 220 10.91 -9.11 8.23
C VAL A 220 11.99 -8.03 8.24
N GLU A 221 13.02 -8.22 7.44
CA GLU A 221 14.02 -7.18 7.20
C GLU A 221 13.43 -6.06 6.34
N VAL A 222 13.37 -4.85 6.88
CA VAL A 222 12.77 -3.69 6.22
C VAL A 222 13.79 -2.56 6.12
N THR A 223 13.86 -1.95 4.94
CA THR A 223 14.49 -0.64 4.74
C THR A 223 13.38 0.37 4.47
N LEU A 224 13.24 1.35 5.35
CA LEU A 224 12.27 2.45 5.20
C LEU A 224 13.03 3.75 4.91
N ASP A 225 12.96 4.21 3.66
CA ASP A 225 13.44 5.53 3.27
C ASP A 225 12.29 6.53 3.33
N HIS A 226 12.49 7.60 4.09
CA HIS A 226 11.51 8.65 4.25
C HIS A 226 12.06 10.01 3.80
N PHE A 227 11.46 10.56 2.75
CA PHE A 227 11.91 11.80 2.12
C PHE A 227 11.09 13.01 2.58
N GLN A 228 11.74 13.90 3.36
CA GLN A 228 11.11 15.08 3.97
C GLN A 228 10.61 16.12 2.95
N ASP A 229 11.29 16.26 1.82
CA ASP A 229 11.00 17.30 0.82
C ASP A 229 10.26 16.76 -0.41
N CYS A 230 9.77 15.52 -0.35
CA CYS A 230 9.10 14.86 -1.46
C CYS A 230 7.59 14.80 -1.28
N PHE A 231 6.90 14.48 -2.37
CA PHE A 231 5.44 14.37 -2.46
C PHE A 231 5.05 13.09 -3.21
N HIS A 232 3.77 12.74 -3.14
CA HIS A 232 3.23 11.54 -3.80
C HIS A 232 3.56 11.50 -5.29
N GLY A 233 3.95 10.34 -5.83
CA GLY A 233 4.23 10.19 -7.26
C GLY A 233 5.47 10.93 -7.75
N CYS A 234 6.34 11.44 -6.87
CA CYS A 234 7.44 12.28 -7.32
C CYS A 234 8.49 11.55 -8.18
N MET A 235 8.60 10.22 -8.10
CA MET A 235 9.65 9.42 -8.76
C MET A 235 9.64 9.53 -10.29
N ILE A 236 8.49 9.81 -10.91
CA ILE A 236 8.38 9.94 -12.37
C ILE A 236 8.94 11.27 -12.91
N PHE A 237 9.11 12.27 -12.04
CA PHE A 237 9.57 13.61 -12.40
C PHE A 237 11.10 13.68 -12.47
N THR A 238 11.67 12.96 -13.44
CA THR A 238 13.12 12.82 -13.66
C THR A 238 13.58 13.16 -15.07
N ILE A 239 12.68 13.76 -15.86
CA ILE A 239 12.93 14.14 -17.24
C ILE A 239 12.40 15.55 -17.48
N TRP A 240 13.06 16.30 -18.36
CA TRP A 240 12.59 17.62 -18.78
C TRP A 240 11.18 17.53 -19.37
N PRO A 241 10.25 18.47 -19.08
CA PRO A 241 10.45 19.73 -18.35
C PRO A 241 10.29 19.65 -16.82
N THR A 242 10.07 18.46 -16.26
CA THR A 242 9.76 18.23 -14.84
C THR A 242 10.88 17.47 -14.12
N ASP A 243 12.15 17.77 -14.42
CA ASP A 243 13.30 17.15 -13.75
C ASP A 243 13.47 17.72 -12.34
N PHE A 244 12.70 17.21 -11.39
CA PHE A 244 12.73 17.64 -10.00
C PHE A 244 13.75 16.83 -9.22
N SER A 245 14.50 17.50 -8.33
CA SER A 245 15.41 16.84 -7.40
C SER A 245 14.70 15.76 -6.58
N ALA A 246 13.41 15.97 -6.25
CA ALA A 246 12.54 15.00 -5.60
C ALA A 246 12.43 13.67 -6.39
N GLY A 247 12.22 13.74 -7.70
CA GLY A 247 12.16 12.53 -8.53
C GLY A 247 13.52 11.85 -8.65
N VAL A 248 14.59 12.64 -8.84
CA VAL A 248 15.94 12.10 -8.99
C VAL A 248 16.40 11.40 -7.71
N GLN A 249 16.23 12.01 -6.53
CA GLN A 249 16.70 11.42 -5.28
C GLN A 249 15.92 10.16 -4.90
N THR A 250 14.59 10.14 -5.10
CA THR A 250 13.76 8.97 -4.79
C THR A 250 14.08 7.81 -5.72
N ARG A 251 14.21 8.06 -7.03
CA ARG A 251 14.65 7.06 -8.00
C ARG A 251 16.04 6.52 -7.65
N ASN A 252 17.00 7.40 -7.36
CA ASN A 252 18.38 6.98 -7.08
C ASN A 252 18.46 6.12 -5.81
N SER A 253 17.69 6.45 -4.75
CA SER A 253 17.66 5.62 -3.54
C SER A 253 17.08 4.23 -3.81
N TYR A 254 15.98 4.17 -4.56
CA TYR A 254 15.36 2.91 -4.97
C TYR A 254 16.31 2.04 -5.81
N ILE A 255 16.95 2.60 -6.83
CA ILE A 255 17.91 1.87 -7.68
C ILE A 255 19.12 1.41 -6.87
N LYS A 256 19.69 2.29 -6.05
CA LYS A 256 20.81 1.94 -5.18
C LYS A 256 20.45 0.76 -4.26
N TRP A 257 19.27 0.79 -3.66
CA TRP A 257 18.83 -0.31 -2.80
C TRP A 257 18.67 -1.62 -3.59
N LEU A 258 18.15 -1.58 -4.81
CA LEU A 258 18.08 -2.77 -5.65
C LEU A 258 19.48 -3.31 -6.00
N ASP A 259 20.42 -2.45 -6.38
CA ASP A 259 21.80 -2.85 -6.72
C ASP A 259 22.53 -3.53 -5.55
N GLU A 260 22.21 -3.14 -4.31
CA GLU A 260 22.80 -3.71 -3.11
C GLU A 260 22.15 -5.04 -2.67
N ASN A 261 20.94 -5.36 -3.17
CA ASN A 261 20.12 -6.46 -2.64
C ASN A 261 19.66 -7.50 -3.66
N LEU A 262 19.71 -7.20 -4.96
CA LEU A 262 19.58 -8.18 -6.04
C LEU A 262 20.96 -8.61 -6.47
#